data_AF-K1TME4-F1
#
_entry.id   AF-K1TME4-F1
#
_cell.length_a   1.000
_cell.length_b   1.000
_cell.length_c   1.000
_cell.angle_alpha   90.00
_cell.angle_beta   90.00
_cell.angle_gamma   90.00
#
_symmetry.space_group_name_H-M   'P 1'
#
loop_
_entity.id
_entity.type
_entity.pdbx_description
1 polymer ?
#
loop_
_entity_poly.entity_id
_entity_poly.type
_entity_poly.pdbx_seq_one_letter_code
_entity_poly.pdbx_strand_id
1 'polypeptide(L)'
;PRSNEEIWKVGQITLAVINEENYHDEQNKNNILKLRKVLDTLPSFCRDFFRGIEPYTSTRTRLAYAYDIRLFFEFLHEKNSYCHKMEITEFPLSVLDMVQRTDIEEYLDYMSLYQKDGKNITNEERGKARKLAALRSFYNYYFQSERIEKNTAALVPLPKRHEKEIIRLEPNEVAILLDQVEDGTKLNQKGTGIPQENK
;
A
#
# COMPACT_ATOMS: atom_id res chain seq x y z
N PRO A 1 -8.65 -54.42 9.46
CA PRO A 1 -9.60 -53.39 9.93
C PRO A 1 -8.84 -52.30 10.69
N ARG A 2 -8.78 -51.07 10.16
CA ARG A 2 -8.21 -49.92 10.91
C ARG A 2 -9.03 -49.73 12.19
N SER A 3 -8.36 -49.46 13.31
CA SER A 3 -9.06 -49.33 14.59
C SER A 3 -9.97 -48.10 14.56
N ASN A 4 -11.07 -48.11 15.30
CA ASN A 4 -12.00 -46.96 15.36
C ASN A 4 -11.27 -45.66 15.72
N GLU A 5 -10.24 -45.71 16.56
CA GLU A 5 -9.41 -44.55 16.94
C GLU A 5 -8.64 -43.93 15.77
N GLU A 6 -8.16 -44.74 14.82
CA GLU A 6 -7.45 -44.24 13.63
C GLU A 6 -8.41 -43.52 12.67
N ILE A 7 -9.66 -43.99 12.57
CA ILE A 7 -10.69 -43.39 11.70
C ILE A 7 -11.10 -42.00 12.23
N TRP A 8 -11.28 -41.86 13.55
CA TRP A 8 -11.60 -40.57 14.18
C TRP A 8 -10.49 -39.54 14.03
N LYS A 9 -9.22 -39.94 14.18
CA LYS A 9 -8.07 -39.04 13.96
C LYS A 9 -7.97 -38.55 12.53
N VAL A 10 -8.17 -39.43 11.55
CA VAL A 10 -8.17 -39.07 10.12
C VAL A 10 -9.32 -38.12 9.79
N GLY A 11 -10.51 -38.34 10.34
CA GLY A 11 -11.65 -37.43 10.16
C GLY A 11 -11.42 -36.03 10.72
N GLN A 12 -10.83 -35.90 11.92
CA GLN A 12 -10.51 -34.61 12.53
C GLN A 12 -9.43 -33.85 11.74
N ILE A 13 -8.38 -34.54 11.30
CA ILE A 13 -7.33 -33.95 10.46
C ILE A 13 -7.91 -33.45 9.13
N THR A 14 -8.76 -34.25 8.49
CA THR A 14 -9.37 -33.88 7.20
C THR A 14 -10.27 -32.64 7.33
N LEU A 15 -11.09 -32.56 8.39
CA LEU A 15 -11.95 -31.39 8.64
C LEU A 15 -11.14 -30.12 8.98
N ALA A 16 -10.05 -30.25 9.74
CA ALA A 16 -9.17 -29.14 10.04
C ALA A 16 -8.50 -28.57 8.78
N VAL A 17 -8.00 -29.44 7.88
CA VAL A 17 -7.41 -29.02 6.59
C VAL A 17 -8.44 -28.34 5.70
N ILE A 18 -9.67 -28.88 5.58
CA ILE A 18 -10.74 -28.26 4.80
C ILE A 18 -11.09 -26.86 5.35
N ASN A 19 -11.17 -26.71 6.67
CA ASN A 19 -11.45 -25.42 7.29
C ASN A 19 -10.31 -24.41 7.10
N GLU A 20 -9.04 -24.85 7.16
CA GLU A 20 -7.88 -24.00 6.86
C GLU A 20 -7.85 -23.56 5.39
N GLU A 21 -8.06 -24.47 4.44
CA GLU A 21 -8.16 -24.15 3.01
C GLU A 21 -9.27 -23.14 2.73
N ASN A 22 -10.46 -23.35 3.30
CA ASN A 22 -11.60 -22.45 3.13
C ASN A 22 -11.32 -21.05 3.73
N TYR A 23 -10.68 -20.98 4.91
CA TYR A 23 -10.29 -19.71 5.52
C TYR A 23 -9.27 -18.95 4.66
N HIS A 24 -8.24 -19.64 4.16
CA HIS A 24 -7.22 -19.03 3.30
C HIS A 24 -7.82 -18.50 1.99
N ASP A 25 -8.76 -19.24 1.39
CA ASP A 25 -9.47 -18.82 0.19
C ASP A 25 -10.36 -17.61 0.41
N GLU A 26 -11.10 -17.56 1.53
CA GLU A 26 -11.88 -16.38 1.91
C GLU A 26 -10.99 -15.16 2.13
N GLN A 27 -9.85 -15.30 2.82
CA GLN A 27 -8.88 -14.22 2.99
C GLN A 27 -8.31 -13.75 1.65
N ASN A 28 -8.00 -14.66 0.74
CA ASN A 28 -7.54 -14.32 -0.61
C ASN A 28 -8.60 -13.53 -1.38
N LYS A 29 -9.85 -13.98 -1.38
CA LYS A 29 -10.98 -13.27 -2.00
C LYS A 29 -11.13 -11.86 -1.41
N ASN A 30 -11.11 -11.73 -0.09
CA ASN A 30 -11.21 -10.44 0.61
C ASN A 30 -10.06 -9.51 0.24
N ASN A 31 -8.83 -10.00 0.19
CA ASN A 31 -7.67 -9.21 -0.21
C ASN A 31 -7.77 -8.73 -1.67
N ILE A 32 -8.26 -9.58 -2.58
CA ILE A 32 -8.47 -9.22 -3.99
C ILE A 32 -9.52 -8.10 -4.12
N LEU A 33 -10.65 -8.21 -3.39
CA LEU A 33 -11.69 -7.18 -3.41
C LEU A 33 -11.16 -5.84 -2.90
N LYS A 34 -10.41 -5.85 -1.79
CA LYS A 34 -9.77 -4.66 -1.23
C LYS A 34 -8.75 -4.05 -2.18
N LEU A 35 -7.90 -4.90 -2.78
CA LEU A 35 -6.92 -4.47 -3.78
C LEU A 35 -7.59 -3.75 -4.94
N ARG A 36 -8.68 -4.30 -5.49
CA ARG A 36 -9.41 -3.67 -6.61
C ARG A 36 -9.89 -2.27 -6.26
N LYS A 37 -10.52 -2.12 -5.09
CA LYS A 37 -11.02 -0.83 -4.65
C LYS A 37 -9.89 0.19 -4.40
N VAL A 38 -8.74 -0.24 -3.85
CA VAL A 38 -7.56 0.63 -3.70
C VAL A 38 -7.05 1.09 -5.08
N LEU A 39 -7.02 0.18 -6.07
CA LEU A 39 -6.59 0.49 -7.43
C LEU A 39 -7.51 1.47 -8.15
N ASP A 40 -8.78 1.57 -7.76
CA ASP A 40 -9.71 2.57 -8.31
C ASP A 40 -9.36 4.00 -7.86
N THR A 41 -8.57 4.15 -6.78
CA THR A 41 -8.10 5.44 -6.26
C THR A 41 -6.68 5.81 -6.72
N LEU A 42 -6.04 4.96 -7.53
CA LEU A 42 -4.66 5.09 -7.96
C LEU A 42 -4.56 5.51 -9.44
N PRO A 43 -3.41 6.06 -9.88
CA PRO A 43 -3.16 6.30 -11.29
C PRO A 43 -3.37 5.02 -12.12
N SER A 44 -3.99 5.14 -13.29
CA SER A 44 -4.39 3.99 -14.12
C SER A 44 -3.23 3.02 -14.42
N PHE A 45 -2.02 3.55 -14.62
CA PHE A 45 -0.83 2.76 -14.89
C PHE A 45 -0.50 1.79 -13.76
N CYS A 46 -0.85 2.08 -12.50
CA CYS A 46 -0.60 1.19 -11.37
C CYS A 46 -1.15 -0.22 -11.57
N ARG A 47 -2.25 -0.38 -12.30
CA ARG A 47 -2.83 -1.70 -12.60
C ARG A 47 -1.87 -2.60 -13.37
N ASP A 48 -1.03 -2.03 -14.23
CA ASP A 48 -0.03 -2.79 -14.97
C ASP A 48 1.00 -3.40 -14.04
N PHE A 49 1.51 -2.63 -13.08
CA PHE A 49 2.40 -3.15 -12.04
C PHE A 49 1.77 -4.31 -11.27
N PHE A 50 0.54 -4.14 -10.75
CA PHE A 50 -0.10 -5.18 -9.95
C PHE A 50 -0.43 -6.45 -10.75
N ARG A 51 -0.72 -6.31 -12.05
CA ARG A 51 -0.83 -7.43 -12.98
C ARG A 51 0.54 -8.09 -13.21
N GLY A 52 1.59 -7.29 -13.36
CA GLY A 52 2.95 -7.75 -13.60
C GLY A 52 3.57 -8.53 -12.44
N ILE A 53 3.24 -8.18 -11.19
CA ILE A 53 3.73 -8.90 -10.00
C ILE A 53 2.84 -10.05 -9.54
N GLU A 54 1.65 -10.18 -10.13
CA GLU A 54 0.65 -11.18 -9.76
C GLU A 54 1.19 -12.62 -9.69
N PRO A 55 1.97 -13.11 -10.67
CA PRO A 55 2.38 -14.52 -10.72
C PRO A 55 3.34 -14.94 -9.61
N TYR A 56 4.03 -13.98 -8.99
CA TYR A 56 5.11 -14.25 -8.01
C TYR A 56 4.90 -13.54 -6.67
N THR A 57 3.73 -12.96 -6.42
CA THR A 57 3.40 -12.31 -5.14
C THR A 57 2.03 -12.70 -4.60
N SER A 58 1.96 -12.92 -3.29
CA SER A 58 0.70 -13.23 -2.60
C SER A 58 -0.31 -12.08 -2.70
N THR A 59 -1.61 -12.38 -2.57
CA THR A 59 -2.69 -11.36 -2.51
C THR A 59 -2.45 -10.36 -1.38
N ARG A 60 -1.94 -10.82 -0.24
CA ARG A 60 -1.59 -9.98 0.92
C ARG A 60 -0.44 -9.03 0.61
N THR A 61 0.62 -9.52 -0.05
CA THR A 61 1.76 -8.68 -0.46
C THR A 61 1.31 -7.59 -1.43
N ARG A 62 0.50 -7.95 -2.43
CA ARG A 62 -0.06 -6.99 -3.39
C ARG A 62 -0.93 -5.93 -2.71
N LEU A 63 -1.80 -6.34 -1.80
CA LEU A 63 -2.64 -5.39 -1.05
C LEU A 63 -1.79 -4.43 -0.20
N ALA A 64 -0.76 -4.94 0.51
CA ALA A 64 0.14 -4.10 1.28
C ALA A 64 0.89 -3.09 0.39
N TYR A 65 1.38 -3.52 -0.77
CA TYR A 65 2.03 -2.62 -1.73
C TYR A 65 1.08 -1.58 -2.28
N ALA A 66 -0.18 -1.92 -2.56
CA ALA A 66 -1.18 -0.97 -3.03
C ALA A 66 -1.44 0.15 -2.02
N TYR A 67 -1.52 -0.19 -0.73
CA TYR A 67 -1.64 0.81 0.33
C TYR A 67 -0.42 1.72 0.46
N ASP A 68 0.80 1.16 0.38
CA ASP A 68 2.03 1.94 0.46
C ASP A 68 2.18 2.89 -0.73
N ILE A 69 1.90 2.40 -1.94
CA ILE A 69 1.95 3.19 -3.17
C ILE A 69 0.89 4.29 -3.15
N ARG A 70 -0.32 4.01 -2.64
CA ARG A 70 -1.36 5.03 -2.46
C ARG A 70 -0.90 6.13 -1.52
N LEU A 71 -0.31 5.78 -0.38
CA LEU A 71 0.18 6.75 0.59
C LEU A 71 1.30 7.62 0.01
N PHE A 72 2.15 7.07 -0.87
CA PHE A 72 3.14 7.84 -1.59
C PHE A 72 2.51 8.85 -2.56
N PHE A 73 1.49 8.46 -3.33
CA PHE A 73 0.80 9.40 -4.21
C PHE A 73 -0.04 10.44 -3.46
N GLU A 74 -0.64 10.07 -2.32
CA GLU A 74 -1.28 11.02 -1.39
C GLU A 74 -0.28 12.08 -0.92
N PHE A 75 0.93 11.67 -0.52
CA PHE A 75 2.00 12.58 -0.14
C PHE A 75 2.41 13.50 -1.30
N LEU A 76 2.60 12.95 -2.51
CA LEU A 76 2.92 13.78 -3.68
C LEU A 76 1.82 14.78 -3.98
N HIS A 77 0.55 14.37 -3.94
CA HIS A 77 -0.59 15.27 -4.13
C HIS A 77 -0.64 16.39 -3.07
N GLU A 78 -0.29 16.08 -1.82
CA GLU A 78 -0.33 17.05 -0.72
C GLU A 78 0.85 18.04 -0.77
N LYS A 79 2.07 17.58 -1.08
CA LYS A 79 3.31 18.35 -0.90
C LYS A 79 3.93 18.85 -2.20
N ASN A 80 3.73 18.16 -3.33
CA ASN A 80 4.36 18.52 -4.59
C ASN A 80 3.47 19.48 -5.40
N SER A 81 4.00 20.65 -5.72
CA SER A 81 3.26 21.73 -6.41
C SER A 81 2.75 21.39 -7.81
N TYR A 82 3.37 20.41 -8.49
CA TYR A 82 2.89 19.89 -9.77
C TYR A 82 1.73 18.92 -9.56
N CYS A 83 1.89 17.96 -8.64
CA CYS A 83 0.92 16.90 -8.37
C CYS A 83 -0.34 17.41 -7.65
N HIS A 84 -0.23 18.47 -6.86
CA HIS A 84 -1.35 19.09 -6.13
C HIS A 84 -2.47 19.61 -7.04
N LYS A 85 -2.16 19.88 -8.32
CA LYS A 85 -3.08 20.51 -9.27
C LYS A 85 -3.98 19.54 -10.01
N MET A 86 -3.84 18.24 -9.78
CA MET A 86 -4.58 17.20 -10.48
C MET A 86 -4.96 16.08 -9.50
N GLU A 87 -6.01 15.35 -9.84
CA GLU A 87 -6.43 14.20 -9.03
C GLU A 87 -5.38 13.08 -9.10
N ILE A 88 -5.23 12.32 -8.01
CA ILE A 88 -4.26 11.21 -7.95
C ILE A 88 -4.48 10.21 -9.10
N THR A 89 -5.73 9.94 -9.47
CA THR A 89 -6.09 9.03 -10.56
C THR A 89 -5.63 9.52 -11.94
N GLU A 90 -5.32 10.82 -12.08
CA GLU A 90 -4.89 11.47 -13.31
C GLU A 90 -3.38 11.61 -13.44
N PHE A 91 -2.60 11.20 -12.42
CA PHE A 91 -1.14 11.31 -12.50
C PHE A 91 -0.59 10.54 -13.71
N PRO A 92 0.19 11.20 -14.60
CA PRO A 92 0.84 10.49 -15.70
C PRO A 92 2.04 9.69 -15.18
N LEU A 93 2.43 8.64 -15.91
CA LEU A 93 3.59 7.82 -15.56
C LEU A 93 4.89 8.66 -15.43
N SER A 94 4.99 9.74 -16.21
CA SER A 94 6.13 10.67 -16.19
C SER A 94 6.37 11.32 -14.82
N VAL A 95 5.38 11.32 -13.92
CA VAL A 95 5.59 11.76 -12.52
C VAL A 95 6.72 10.95 -11.87
N LEU A 96 6.87 9.66 -12.19
CA LEU A 96 7.94 8.83 -11.63
C LEU A 96 9.34 9.31 -12.05
N ASP A 97 9.51 9.81 -13.28
CA ASP A 97 10.79 10.37 -13.73
C ASP A 97 11.06 11.79 -13.18
N MET A 98 9.99 12.50 -12.78
CA MET A 98 10.09 13.82 -12.15
C MET A 98 10.47 13.74 -10.68
N VAL A 99 10.07 12.66 -9.99
CA VAL A 99 10.41 12.42 -8.58
C VAL A 99 11.92 12.31 -8.43
N GLN A 100 12.47 13.17 -7.59
CA GLN A 100 13.87 13.19 -7.20
C GLN A 100 14.11 12.31 -5.96
N ARG A 101 15.38 11.96 -5.75
CA ARG A 101 15.79 11.19 -4.57
C ARG A 101 15.38 11.88 -3.27
N THR A 102 15.52 13.20 -3.22
CA THR A 102 15.16 14.03 -2.07
C THR A 102 13.67 13.98 -1.77
N ASP A 103 12.80 13.86 -2.78
CA ASP A 103 11.35 13.77 -2.58
C ASP A 103 10.97 12.44 -1.89
N ILE A 104 11.67 11.35 -2.23
CA ILE A 104 11.47 10.05 -1.56
C ILE A 104 12.05 10.08 -0.14
N GLU A 105 13.17 10.77 0.09
CA GLU A 105 13.72 10.98 1.43
C GLU A 105 12.76 11.81 2.30
N GLU A 106 12.18 12.89 1.76
CA GLU A 106 11.15 13.71 2.43
C GLU A 106 9.88 12.90 2.70
N TYR A 107 9.43 12.06 1.76
CA TYR A 107 8.32 11.15 1.99
C TYR A 107 8.58 10.23 3.20
N LEU A 108 9.77 9.61 3.28
CA LEU A 108 10.10 8.71 4.39
C LEU A 108 10.20 9.46 5.73
N ASP A 109 10.63 10.72 5.71
CA ASP A 109 10.63 11.58 6.89
C ASP A 109 9.20 11.95 7.33
N TYR A 110 8.34 12.34 6.38
CA TYR A 110 6.92 12.60 6.60
C TYR A 110 6.19 11.38 7.19
N MET A 111 6.58 10.17 6.80
CA MET A 111 6.03 8.93 7.36
C MET A 111 6.35 8.73 8.85
N SER A 112 7.34 9.42 9.42
CA SER A 112 7.64 9.38 10.87
C SER A 112 6.44 9.79 11.71
N LEU A 113 5.74 10.84 11.27
CA LEU A 113 4.53 11.36 11.89
C LEU A 113 3.72 12.12 10.85
N TYR A 114 2.54 11.60 10.52
CA TYR A 114 1.61 12.28 9.63
C TYR A 114 0.18 12.18 10.19
N GLN A 115 -0.68 13.09 9.74
CA GLN A 115 -2.08 13.11 10.15
C GLN A 115 -2.97 12.55 9.05
N LYS A 116 -3.84 11.61 9.41
CA LYS A 116 -4.86 11.06 8.50
C LYS A 116 -6.18 10.97 9.24
N ASP A 117 -7.23 11.59 8.68
CA ASP A 117 -8.59 11.63 9.24
C ASP A 117 -8.64 12.07 10.71
N GLY A 118 -7.88 13.11 11.04
CA GLY A 118 -7.83 13.64 12.40
C GLY A 118 -6.95 12.85 13.37
N LYS A 119 -6.35 11.73 12.94
CA LYS A 119 -5.50 10.87 13.77
C LYS A 119 -4.04 11.02 13.40
N ASN A 120 -3.19 11.14 14.42
CA ASN A 120 -1.75 11.04 14.26
C ASN A 120 -1.35 9.59 14.02
N ILE A 121 -0.66 9.34 12.92
CA ILE A 121 -0.08 8.04 12.56
C ILE A 121 1.43 8.18 12.63
N THR A 122 2.09 7.21 13.27
CA THR A 122 3.55 7.14 13.36
C THR A 122 4.04 5.84 12.73
N ASN A 123 5.18 5.91 12.04
CA ASN A 123 5.88 4.74 11.54
C ASN A 123 7.27 4.62 12.15
N GLU A 124 7.54 3.44 12.70
CA GLU A 124 8.91 3.05 13.02
C GLU A 124 9.71 2.72 11.74
N GLU A 125 11.03 2.60 11.89
CA GLU A 125 11.97 2.30 10.81
C GLU A 125 11.57 1.07 9.96
N ARG A 126 10.93 0.07 10.59
CA ARG A 126 10.40 -1.10 9.89
C ARG A 126 9.27 -0.76 8.92
N GLY A 127 8.36 0.13 9.31
CA GLY A 127 7.26 0.62 8.47
C GLY A 127 7.80 1.40 7.28
N LYS A 128 8.74 2.33 7.53
CA LYS A 128 9.44 3.08 6.47
C LYS A 128 10.19 2.17 5.50
N ALA A 129 10.92 1.17 6.00
CA ALA A 129 11.63 0.21 5.16
C ALA A 129 10.68 -0.61 4.27
N ARG A 130 9.50 -0.99 4.79
CA ARG A 130 8.46 -1.69 4.01
C ARG A 130 7.90 -0.79 2.90
N LYS A 131 7.57 0.46 3.20
CA LYS A 131 7.09 1.44 2.22
C LYS A 131 8.13 1.68 1.11
N LEU A 132 9.39 1.86 1.48
CA LEU A 132 10.50 1.98 0.52
C LEU A 132 10.66 0.70 -0.33
N ALA A 133 10.49 -0.48 0.24
CA ALA A 133 10.54 -1.74 -0.51
C ALA A 133 9.41 -1.84 -1.55
N ALA A 134 8.19 -1.39 -1.22
CA ALA A 134 7.09 -1.30 -2.17
C ALA A 134 7.43 -0.33 -3.31
N LEU A 135 7.94 0.86 -3.00
CA LEU A 135 8.37 1.84 -4.01
C LEU A 135 9.50 1.31 -4.90
N ARG A 136 10.51 0.64 -4.34
CA ARG A 136 11.59 0.03 -5.13
C ARG A 136 11.07 -1.02 -6.08
N SER A 137 10.16 -1.89 -5.65
CA SER A 137 9.52 -2.86 -6.52
C SER A 137 8.75 -2.17 -7.66
N PHE A 138 8.00 -1.12 -7.31
CA PHE A 138 7.21 -0.33 -8.25
C PHE A 138 8.06 0.35 -9.33
N TYR A 139 9.09 1.10 -8.93
CA TYR A 139 10.01 1.74 -9.86
C TYR A 139 10.79 0.72 -10.67
N ASN A 140 11.25 -0.38 -10.06
CA ASN A 140 11.99 -1.41 -10.77
C ASN A 140 11.17 -2.06 -11.89
N TYR A 141 9.87 -2.28 -11.68
CA TYR A 141 8.98 -2.80 -12.73
C TYR A 141 8.92 -1.88 -13.95
N TYR A 142 8.70 -0.58 -13.76
CA TYR A 142 8.64 0.37 -14.89
C TYR A 142 10.00 0.61 -15.52
N PHE A 143 11.07 0.56 -14.74
CA PHE A 143 12.43 0.70 -15.24
C PHE A 143 12.84 -0.50 -16.10
N GLN A 144 12.58 -1.73 -15.63
CA GLN A 144 12.86 -2.96 -16.39
C GLN A 144 12.02 -3.10 -17.65
N SER A 145 10.85 -2.48 -17.68
CA SER A 145 10.02 -2.39 -18.89
C SER A 145 10.32 -1.16 -19.76
N GLU A 146 11.38 -0.42 -19.44
CA GLU A 146 11.84 0.76 -20.19
C GLU A 146 10.77 1.86 -20.33
N ARG A 147 9.82 1.91 -19.40
CA ARG A 147 8.72 2.90 -19.39
C ARG A 147 9.04 4.16 -18.57
N ILE A 148 10.12 4.11 -17.79
CA ILE A 148 10.73 5.25 -17.09
C ILE A 148 12.24 5.19 -17.28
N GLU A 149 12.91 6.34 -17.22
CA GLU A 149 14.35 6.45 -17.44
C GLU A 149 15.17 6.18 -16.18
N LYS A 150 14.61 6.49 -15.00
CA LYS A 150 15.35 6.45 -13.73
C LYS A 150 14.65 5.62 -12.66
N ASN A 151 15.39 4.70 -12.05
CA ASN A 151 14.94 4.04 -10.82
C ASN A 151 15.36 4.85 -9.59
N THR A 152 14.71 6.00 -9.36
CA THR A 152 15.04 6.91 -8.26
C THR A 152 14.94 6.24 -6.88
N ALA A 153 13.95 5.36 -6.69
CA ALA A 153 13.75 4.64 -5.42
C ALA A 153 14.93 3.73 -5.04
N ALA A 154 15.68 3.22 -6.01
CA ALA A 154 16.88 2.41 -5.75
C ALA A 154 18.03 3.25 -5.15
N LEU A 155 18.04 4.57 -5.37
CA LEU A 155 19.11 5.47 -4.91
C LEU A 155 18.98 5.88 -3.44
N VAL A 156 17.80 5.68 -2.84
CA VAL A 156 17.51 6.05 -1.45
C VAL A 156 18.02 4.95 -0.53
N PRO A 157 18.85 5.23 0.49
CA PRO A 157 19.33 4.21 1.41
C PRO A 157 18.19 3.62 2.25
N LEU A 158 18.31 2.35 2.63
CA LEU A 158 17.35 1.74 3.56
C LEU A 158 17.48 2.41 4.94
N PRO A 159 16.37 2.71 5.61
CA PRO A 159 16.41 3.21 6.98
C PRO A 159 17.14 2.21 7.89
N LYS A 160 18.08 2.70 8.71
CA LYS A 160 18.94 1.83 9.53
C LYS A 160 18.07 1.16 10.60
N ARG A 161 18.01 -0.18 10.57
CA ARG A 161 17.40 -0.95 11.65
C ARG A 161 18.31 -0.90 12.87
N HIS A 162 17.85 -0.31 13.96
CA HIS A 162 18.41 -0.62 15.27
C HIS A 162 18.01 -2.06 15.62
N GLU A 163 18.97 -2.91 15.97
CA GLU A 163 18.71 -4.29 16.42
C GLU A 163 17.86 -4.23 17.70
N LYS A 164 16.56 -4.45 17.56
CA LYS A 164 15.67 -4.81 18.66
C LYS A 164 14.87 -6.04 18.24
N GLU A 165 14.56 -6.85 19.25
CA GLU A 165 14.01 -8.21 19.22
C GLU A 165 12.96 -8.49 18.13
N ILE A 166 12.75 -9.77 17.83
CA ILE A 166 11.70 -10.28 16.94
C ILE A 166 10.34 -9.95 17.58
N ILE A 167 9.88 -8.72 17.40
CA ILE A 167 8.53 -8.31 17.75
C ILE A 167 7.64 -8.69 16.55
N ARG A 168 6.67 -9.55 16.88
CA ARG A 168 5.57 -10.04 16.05
C ARG A 168 4.92 -8.88 15.28
N LEU A 169 4.56 -9.16 14.01
CA LEU A 169 3.88 -8.27 13.04
C LEU A 169 3.00 -7.18 13.68
N GLU A 170 3.31 -5.91 13.43
CA GLU A 170 2.36 -4.80 13.64
C GLU A 170 1.14 -5.00 12.73
N PRO A 171 -0.07 -5.23 13.28
CA PRO A 171 -1.30 -5.37 12.51
C PRO A 171 -1.88 -4.02 12.06
N ASN A 172 -1.25 -2.89 12.40
CA ASN A 172 -1.99 -1.66 12.63
C ASN A 172 -2.11 -0.68 11.46
N GLU A 173 -1.37 -0.83 10.36
CA GLU A 173 -1.55 0.09 9.21
C GLU A 173 -2.53 -0.45 8.16
N VAL A 174 -2.52 -1.76 7.93
CA VAL A 174 -3.49 -2.39 7.00
C VAL A 174 -4.89 -2.24 7.59
N ALA A 175 -5.09 -2.57 8.88
CA ALA A 175 -6.39 -2.47 9.55
C ALA A 175 -7.04 -1.07 9.49
N ILE A 176 -6.26 0.02 9.60
CA ILE A 176 -6.79 1.39 9.50
C ILE A 176 -7.23 1.71 8.06
N LEU A 177 -6.49 1.23 7.05
CA LEU A 177 -6.87 1.40 5.64
C LEU A 177 -7.93 0.38 5.17
N LEU A 178 -8.20 -0.67 5.94
CA LEU A 178 -9.24 -1.65 5.66
C LEU A 178 -10.64 -1.08 5.89
N ASP A 179 -10.81 -0.13 6.81
CA ASP A 179 -12.10 0.47 7.18
C ASP A 179 -12.59 1.51 6.15
N GLN A 180 -11.68 2.10 5.38
CA GLN A 180 -11.99 3.27 4.54
C GLN A 180 -12.34 2.95 3.10
N VAL A 181 -12.18 1.69 2.69
CA VAL A 181 -12.55 1.27 1.34
C VAL A 181 -14.05 0.95 1.21
N GLU A 182 -14.83 1.23 2.25
CA GLU A 182 -16.31 1.17 2.24
C GLU A 182 -16.97 2.54 1.99
N ASP A 183 -16.24 3.66 2.12
CA ASP A 183 -16.78 5.02 1.97
C ASP A 183 -16.30 5.75 0.69
N GLY A 184 -16.39 5.08 -0.46
CA GLY A 184 -16.00 5.61 -1.78
C GLY A 184 -16.88 6.73 -2.35
N THR A 185 -17.50 7.61 -1.55
CA THR A 185 -18.44 8.64 -2.07
C THR A 185 -18.39 10.05 -1.44
N LYS A 186 -17.38 10.44 -0.67
CA LYS A 186 -17.31 11.81 -0.13
C LYS A 186 -15.95 12.49 -0.23
N LEU A 187 -15.43 12.64 -1.44
CA LEU A 187 -14.44 13.67 -1.75
C LEU A 187 -14.84 14.38 -3.04
N ASN A 188 -15.92 15.15 -2.95
CA ASN A 188 -16.18 16.28 -3.84
C ASN A 188 -16.91 17.33 -3.00
N GLN A 189 -16.46 18.58 -3.15
CA GLN A 189 -16.89 19.79 -2.42
C GLN A 189 -16.23 20.03 -1.07
N LYS A 190 -15.13 20.79 -1.10
CA LYS A 190 -15.16 22.18 -0.59
C LYS A 190 -13.94 22.96 -1.08
N GLY A 191 -14.12 23.62 -2.21
CA GLY A 191 -13.34 24.78 -2.60
C GLY A 191 -14.30 25.83 -3.14
N THR A 192 -14.51 26.91 -2.40
CA THR A 192 -14.71 28.30 -2.90
C THR A 192 -14.65 29.25 -1.69
N GLY A 193 -13.80 30.28 -1.80
CA GLY A 193 -13.58 31.36 -0.82
C GLY A 193 -14.85 32.14 -0.46
N ILE A 194 -14.81 33.09 0.49
CA ILE A 194 -14.18 34.42 0.38
C ILE A 194 -13.93 34.98 1.81
N PRO A 195 -12.84 35.72 2.07
CA PRO A 195 -12.67 36.50 3.29
C PRO A 195 -13.43 37.84 3.21
N GLN A 196 -14.17 38.19 4.26
CA GLN A 196 -14.78 39.51 4.41
C GLN A 196 -13.97 40.28 5.46
N GLU A 197 -13.32 41.35 5.02
CA GLU A 197 -12.73 42.41 5.85
C GLU A 197 -13.79 43.47 6.19
N ASN A 198 -13.82 43.85 7.46
CA ASN A 198 -14.06 45.18 8.03
C ASN A 198 -15.14 46.11 7.45
N LYS A 199 -16.19 46.35 8.26
CA LYS A 199 -16.55 47.68 8.78
C LYS A 199 -17.42 47.58 10.03
#